data_AF-A0A5C6CQG3-F1
#
_entry.id   AF-A0A5C6CQG3-F1
#
_cell.length_a   1.000
_cell.length_b   1.000
_cell.length_c   1.000
_cell.angle_alpha   90.00
_cell.angle_beta   90.00
_cell.angle_gamma   90.00
#
_symmetry.space_group_name_H-M   'P 1'
#
loop_
_entity.id
_entity.type
_entity.pdbx_description
1 polymer ?
#
loop_
_entity_poly.entity_id
_entity_poly.type
_entity_poly.pdbx_seq_one_letter_code
_entity_poly.pdbx_strand_id
1 'polypeptide(L)'
;MHGELFDPQAELLVHDRLRPHWSQSGAIVFVTFRCIDSIPKSVLQRWDREKNDWLRRRGLLKSRHWSDVLSTLEAPRYVEFSKQFNRCREDSLSLVAVVACCVDLSWQGSLVTH
;
A
#
# COMPACT_ATOMS: atom_id res chain seq x y z
N MET A 1 -3.14 -11.20 -31.60
CA MET A 1 -1.89 -10.63 -31.05
C MET A 1 -1.64 -11.29 -29.71
N HIS A 2 -0.74 -12.28 -29.68
CA HIS A 2 -0.26 -12.87 -28.44
C HIS A 2 0.91 -12.02 -27.97
N GLY A 3 0.92 -11.56 -26.73
CA GLY A 3 2.02 -10.75 -26.20
C GLY A 3 3.30 -11.59 -26.13
N GLU A 4 4.44 -10.97 -26.41
CA GLU A 4 5.75 -11.61 -26.41
C GLU A 4 6.54 -11.24 -25.15
N LEU A 5 7.56 -12.04 -24.83
CA LEU A 5 8.49 -11.70 -23.77
C LEU A 5 9.45 -10.60 -24.24
N PHE A 6 10.03 -9.87 -23.29
CA PHE A 6 11.04 -8.86 -23.57
C PHE A 6 12.25 -9.46 -24.32
N ASP A 7 12.72 -8.77 -25.36
CA ASP A 7 13.90 -9.15 -26.14
C ASP A 7 14.97 -8.05 -26.05
N PRO A 8 16.11 -8.30 -25.37
CA PRO A 8 17.19 -7.33 -25.23
C PRO A 8 17.87 -6.92 -26.55
N GLN A 9 17.67 -7.67 -27.64
CA GLN A 9 18.27 -7.39 -28.96
C GLN A 9 17.32 -6.63 -29.89
N ALA A 10 16.05 -6.49 -29.52
CA ALA A 10 15.05 -5.76 -30.28
C ALA A 10 15.15 -4.24 -30.06
N GLU A 11 14.47 -3.48 -30.93
CA GLU A 11 14.44 -2.02 -30.83
C GLU A 11 13.76 -1.57 -29.52
N LEU A 12 14.49 -0.75 -28.75
CA LEU A 12 14.05 -0.20 -27.47
C LEU A 12 13.82 1.30 -27.60
N LEU A 13 12.57 1.74 -27.46
CA LEU A 13 12.24 3.16 -27.41
C LEU A 13 12.37 3.65 -25.98
N VAL A 14 13.34 4.53 -25.73
CA VAL A 14 13.54 5.17 -24.42
C VAL A 14 13.19 6.65 -24.53
N HIS A 15 12.35 7.13 -23.63
CA HIS A 15 11.94 8.52 -23.57
C HIS A 15 12.17 9.07 -22.16
N ASP A 16 12.76 10.25 -22.09
CA ASP A 16 13.10 10.90 -20.83
C ASP A 16 12.51 12.31 -20.82
N ARG A 17 11.40 12.49 -20.10
CA ARG A 17 10.74 13.80 -19.94
C ARG A 17 10.45 14.12 -18.49
N LEU A 18 10.07 13.13 -17.68
CA LEU A 18 9.78 13.27 -16.25
C LEU A 18 10.01 11.96 -15.46
N ARG A 19 9.84 10.80 -16.13
CA ARG A 19 10.24 9.48 -15.65
C ARG A 19 10.80 8.69 -16.83
N PRO A 20 11.91 7.94 -16.66
CA PRO A 20 12.43 7.09 -17.71
C PRO A 20 11.37 6.04 -18.04
N HIS A 21 10.84 6.12 -19.25
CA HIS A 21 9.93 5.11 -19.79
C HIS A 21 10.61 4.46 -20.99
N TRP A 22 10.56 3.14 -21.01
CA TRP A 22 11.00 2.35 -22.12
C TRP A 22 9.84 1.52 -22.64
N SER A 23 9.80 1.28 -23.95
CA SER A 23 8.80 0.42 -24.58
C SER A 23 9.43 -0.40 -25.71
N GLN A 24 9.01 -1.66 -25.81
CA GLN A 24 9.31 -2.56 -26.93
C GLN A 24 7.97 -3.04 -27.50
N SER A 25 7.79 -2.94 -28.81
CA SER A 25 6.55 -3.33 -29.47
C SER A 25 6.23 -4.80 -29.22
N GLY A 26 4.99 -5.12 -28.85
CA GLY A 26 4.56 -6.50 -28.60
C GLY A 26 4.97 -7.10 -27.25
N ALA A 27 5.88 -6.47 -26.50
CA ALA A 27 6.36 -6.98 -25.23
C ALA A 27 5.32 -6.83 -24.09
N ILE A 28 5.15 -7.89 -23.29
CA ILE A 28 4.37 -7.85 -22.05
C ILE A 28 5.21 -7.17 -20.96
N VAL A 29 4.66 -6.14 -20.33
CA VAL A 29 5.33 -5.37 -19.26
C VAL A 29 4.55 -5.49 -17.96
N PHE A 30 5.25 -5.82 -16.88
CA PHE A 30 4.72 -5.75 -15.51
C PHE A 30 5.22 -4.47 -14.85
N VAL A 31 4.30 -3.54 -14.55
CA VAL A 31 4.63 -2.27 -13.90
C VAL A 31 4.36 -2.40 -12.40
N THR A 32 5.39 -2.17 -11.59
CA THR A 32 5.24 -2.02 -10.14
C THR A 32 5.49 -0.56 -9.76
N PHE A 33 4.62 0.01 -8.92
CA PHE A 33 4.77 1.36 -8.40
C PHE A 33 4.81 1.33 -6.88
N ARG A 34 5.64 2.21 -6.30
CA ARG A 34 5.74 2.36 -4.85
C ARG A 34 4.54 3.18 -4.35
N CYS A 35 3.61 2.51 -3.67
CA CYS A 35 2.35 3.13 -3.22
C CYS A 35 2.51 4.18 -2.11
N ILE A 36 3.63 4.16 -1.38
CA ILE A 36 3.87 5.11 -0.27
C ILE A 36 4.02 6.55 -0.76
N ASP A 37 4.43 6.74 -2.02
CA ASP A 37 4.66 8.07 -2.61
C ASP A 37 3.36 8.68 -3.19
N SER A 38 2.28 7.89 -3.26
CA SER A 38 0.98 8.31 -3.83
C SER A 38 0.00 8.85 -2.79
N ILE A 39 0.36 8.86 -1.50
CA ILE A 39 -0.51 9.35 -0.42
C ILE A 39 -0.02 10.75 0.01
N PRO A 40 -0.83 11.82 -0.15
CA PRO A 40 -0.43 13.15 0.29
C PRO A 40 -0.05 13.16 1.77
N LYS A 41 1.01 13.89 2.13
CA LYS A 41 1.50 14.00 3.52
C LYS A 41 0.41 14.44 4.50
N SER A 42 -0.49 15.34 4.07
CA SER A 42 -1.63 15.78 4.87
C SER A 42 -2.61 14.64 5.22
N VAL A 43 -2.81 13.70 4.30
CA VAL A 43 -3.65 12.51 4.50
C VAL A 43 -3.00 11.58 5.52
N LEU A 44 -1.70 11.32 5.39
CA LEU A 44 -0.95 10.51 6.36
C LEU A 44 -1.03 11.10 7.77
N GLN A 45 -0.78 12.40 7.92
CA GLN A 45 -0.87 13.11 9.19
C GLN A 45 -2.28 13.07 9.80
N ARG A 46 -3.32 13.17 8.97
CA ARG A 46 -4.71 13.03 9.39
C ARG A 46 -4.96 11.62 9.92
N TRP A 47 -4.55 10.59 9.19
CA TRP A 47 -4.74 9.19 9.62
C TRP A 47 -4.02 8.88 10.93
N ASP A 48 -2.79 9.35 11.11
CA ASP A 48 -2.06 9.14 12.37
C ASP A 48 -2.80 9.77 13.55
N ARG A 49 -3.36 10.97 13.36
CA ARG A 49 -4.19 11.64 14.38
C ARG A 49 -5.44 10.83 14.69
N GLU A 50 -6.19 10.42 13.67
CA GLU A 50 -7.44 9.65 13.84
C GLU A 50 -7.20 8.31 14.57
N LYS A 51 -6.12 7.60 14.23
CA LYS A 51 -5.71 6.35 14.90
C LYS A 51 -5.35 6.57 16.36
N ASN A 52 -4.56 7.59 16.65
CA ASN A 52 -4.23 7.97 18.02
C ASN A 52 -5.49 8.33 18.82
N ASP A 53 -6.42 9.10 18.23
CA ASP A 53 -7.66 9.51 18.88
C ASP A 53 -8.63 8.34 19.10
N TRP A 54 -8.66 7.37 18.19
CA TRP A 54 -9.45 6.15 18.35
C TRP A 54 -8.98 5.32 19.55
N LEU A 55 -7.66 5.16 19.71
CA LEU A 55 -7.07 4.46 20.86
C LEU A 55 -7.24 5.26 22.14
N ARG A 56 -7.06 6.59 22.09
CA ARG A 56 -7.19 7.48 23.26
C ARG A 56 -8.62 7.46 23.81
N ARG A 57 -9.64 7.56 22.95
CA ARG A 57 -11.06 7.51 23.36
C ARG A 57 -11.46 6.19 24.02
N ARG A 58 -10.74 5.11 23.75
CA ARG A 58 -10.96 3.79 24.35
C ARG A 58 -10.04 3.50 25.54
N GLY A 59 -9.20 4.45 25.96
CA GLY A 59 -8.22 4.26 27.02
C GLY A 59 -7.11 3.26 26.69
N LEU A 60 -6.90 2.96 25.40
CA LEU A 60 -5.94 1.95 24.93
C LEU A 60 -4.56 2.55 24.59
N LEU A 61 -4.47 3.87 24.40
CA LEU A 61 -3.23 4.54 24.03
C LEU A 61 -2.28 4.61 25.25
N LYS A 62 -1.38 3.63 25.35
CA LYS A 62 -0.36 3.55 26.43
C LYS A 62 0.97 4.22 26.07
N SER A 63 1.18 4.56 24.80
CA SER A 63 2.40 5.15 24.26
C SER A 63 2.12 6.46 23.53
N ARG A 64 3.16 7.08 22.98
CA ARG A 64 3.06 8.33 22.22
C ARG A 64 2.42 8.12 20.83
N HIS A 65 2.46 6.91 20.27
CA HIS A 65 2.04 6.62 18.91
C HIS A 65 1.28 5.30 18.78
N TRP A 66 0.22 5.30 17.95
CA TRP A 66 -0.68 4.16 17.75
C TRP A 66 0.05 2.87 17.33
N SER A 67 1.12 2.98 16.54
CA SER A 67 1.88 1.82 16.05
C SER A 67 2.45 0.98 17.18
N ASP A 68 2.92 1.63 18.24
CA ASP A 68 3.62 0.97 19.34
C ASP A 68 2.64 0.19 20.22
N VAL A 69 1.34 0.51 20.12
CA VAL A 69 0.28 -0.15 20.90
C VAL A 69 -0.26 -1.37 20.17
N LEU A 70 -0.23 -1.42 18.83
CA LEU A 70 -0.93 -2.45 18.06
C LEU A 70 -0.49 -3.88 18.39
N SER A 71 0.81 -4.10 18.62
CA SER A 71 1.33 -5.43 19.00
C SER A 71 0.92 -5.86 20.40
N THR A 72 0.44 -4.92 21.23
CA THR A 72 0.00 -5.15 22.61
C THR A 72 -1.52 -5.29 22.75
N LEU A 73 -2.27 -5.07 21.67
CA LEU A 73 -3.73 -5.19 21.67
C LEU A 73 -4.16 -6.64 21.64
N GLU A 74 -5.21 -6.95 22.39
CA GLU A 74 -5.93 -8.23 22.26
C GLU A 74 -6.54 -8.38 20.86
N ALA A 75 -6.58 -9.60 20.35
CA ALA A 75 -7.03 -9.90 18.99
C ALA A 75 -8.39 -9.27 18.60
N PRO A 76 -9.45 -9.27 19.45
CA PRO A 76 -10.71 -8.62 19.09
C PRO A 76 -10.59 -7.11 18.86
N ARG A 77 -9.77 -6.44 19.67
CA ARG A 77 -9.53 -4.99 19.57
C ARG A 77 -8.67 -4.65 18.36
N TYR A 78 -7.68 -5.49 18.05
CA TYR A 78 -6.90 -5.37 16.83
C TYR A 78 -7.78 -5.48 15.58
N VAL A 79 -8.71 -6.45 15.55
CA VAL A 79 -9.65 -6.64 14.44
C VAL A 79 -10.58 -5.43 14.31
N GLU A 80 -11.11 -4.89 15.40
CA GLU A 80 -11.94 -3.68 15.37
C GLU A 80 -11.17 -2.47 14.82
N PHE A 81 -9.93 -2.26 15.28
CA PHE A 81 -9.04 -1.21 14.79
C PHE A 81 -8.79 -1.36 13.28
N SER A 82 -8.41 -2.57 12.85
CA SER A 82 -8.12 -2.89 11.45
C SER A 82 -9.35 -2.65 10.55
N LYS A 83 -10.53 -3.11 10.97
CA LYS A 83 -11.79 -2.90 10.24
C LYS A 83 -12.14 -1.42 10.07
N GLN A 84 -11.96 -0.61 11.12
CA GLN A 84 -12.27 0.82 11.08
C GLN A 84 -11.35 1.58 10.12
N PHE A 85 -10.04 1.29 10.15
CA PHE A 85 -9.05 2.07 9.40
C PHE A 85 -8.74 1.52 8.01
N ASN A 86 -9.02 0.24 7.72
CA ASN A 86 -8.94 -0.27 6.34
C ASN A 86 -10.05 0.34 5.46
N ARG A 87 -11.26 0.56 6.00
CA ARG A 87 -12.36 1.18 5.26
C ARG A 87 -12.08 2.63 4.85
N CYS A 88 -11.42 3.42 5.71
CA CYS A 88 -11.04 4.80 5.38
C CYS A 88 -9.87 4.92 4.38
N ARG A 89 -9.10 3.84 4.16
CA ARG A 89 -7.99 3.85 3.20
C ARG A 89 -8.49 3.79 1.76
N GLU A 90 -9.61 3.12 1.50
CA GLU A 90 -10.17 2.96 0.15
C GLU A 90 -10.62 4.29 -0.46
N ASP A 91 -11.14 5.22 0.35
CA ASP A 91 -11.68 6.51 -0.13
C ASP A 91 -10.64 7.58 -0.47
N SER A 92 -9.39 7.42 0.00
CA SER A 92 -8.35 8.47 -0.11
C SER A 92 -7.29 8.16 -1.16
N LEU A 93 -7.43 7.03 -1.86
CA LEU A 93 -6.50 6.60 -2.89
C LEU A 93 -6.90 7.21 -4.23
N SER A 94 -5.99 7.96 -4.85
CA SER A 94 -6.10 8.20 -6.30
C SER A 94 -6.19 6.84 -7.02
N LEU A 95 -6.94 6.77 -8.13
CA LEU A 95 -7.30 5.59 -8.96
C LEU A 95 -6.26 4.45 -9.10
N VAL A 96 -4.98 4.75 -8.85
CA VAL A 96 -3.82 3.85 -8.95
C VAL A 96 -3.63 2.93 -7.73
N ALA A 97 -4.13 3.26 -6.53
CA ALA A 97 -3.73 2.53 -5.30
C ALA A 97 -4.69 1.43 -4.81
N VAL A 98 -5.86 1.25 -5.45
CA VAL A 98 -6.86 0.23 -5.05
C VAL A 98 -6.33 -1.21 -5.23
N VAL A 99 -5.45 -1.46 -6.21
CA VAL A 99 -4.98 -2.82 -6.52
C VAL A 99 -3.93 -3.32 -5.53
N ALA A 100 -3.12 -2.43 -4.94
CA ALA A 100 -1.94 -2.84 -4.16
C ALA A 100 -2.26 -3.26 -2.71
N CYS A 101 -3.21 -2.61 -2.04
CA CYS A 101 -3.46 -2.88 -0.61
C CYS A 101 -4.15 -4.24 -0.37
N CYS A 102 -4.90 -4.75 -1.34
CA CYS A 102 -5.49 -6.09 -1.28
C CYS A 102 -4.44 -7.20 -1.39
N VAL A 103 -3.33 -6.97 -2.10
CA VAL A 103 -2.26 -7.97 -2.28
C VAL A 103 -1.35 -8.06 -1.05
N ASP A 104 -1.00 -6.93 -0.42
CA ASP A 104 -0.13 -6.94 0.78
C ASP A 104 -0.75 -7.65 2.00
N LEU A 105 -2.07 -7.52 2.19
CA LEU A 105 -2.78 -8.23 3.28
C LEU A 105 -2.92 -9.74 3.01
N SER A 106 -2.96 -10.14 1.74
CA SER A 106 -2.92 -11.56 1.36
C SER A 106 -1.52 -12.17 1.54
N TRP A 107 -0.47 -11.37 1.42
CA TRP A 107 0.92 -11.87 1.45
C TRP A 107 1.50 -11.96 2.88
N GLN A 108 1.07 -11.08 3.80
CA GLN A 108 1.49 -11.16 5.22
C GLN A 108 0.84 -12.33 5.99
N GLY A 109 -0.13 -13.04 5.40
CA GLY A 109 -0.74 -14.25 5.98
C GLY A 109 -0.04 -15.57 5.63
N SER A 110 1.00 -15.56 4.78
CA SER A 110 1.61 -16.79 4.23
C SER A 110 3.06 -17.07 4.67
N LEU A 111 3.60 -16.34 5.66
CA LEU A 111 4.92 -16.63 6.23
C LEU A 111 4.81 -17.39 7.58
N VAL A 112 4.14 -18.55 7.56
CA VAL A 112 4.40 -19.66 8.49
C VAL A 112 4.16 -20.96 7.72
N THR A 113 5.20 -21.47 7.06
CA THR A 113 5.51 -22.91 6.91
C THR A 113 6.77 -23.10 6.08
N HIS A 114 7.88 -23.30 6.79
CA HIS A 114 8.93 -24.32 6.64
C HIS A 114 10.32 -23.78 7.00
#